data_AF-A0A2M8G609-F1
#
_entry.id   AF-A0A2M8G609-F1
#
_cell.length_a   1.000
_cell.length_b   1.000
_cell.length_c   1.000
_cell.angle_alpha   90.00
_cell.angle_beta   90.00
_cell.angle_gamma   90.00
#
_symmetry.space_group_name_H-M   'P 1'
#
loop_
_entity.id
_entity.type
_entity.pdbx_description
1 polymer ?
#
loop_
_entity_poly.entity_id
_entity_poly.type
_entity_poly.pdbx_seq_one_letter_code
_entity_poly.pdbx_strand_id
1 'polypeptide(L)' 'MLELTEQALSVLGMNEEVEYVTDVSKIVEMGVMQSPVLAIGGKPVMAGIVPEVEKIKELIQKEKESQ' A
#
# COMPACT_ATOMS: atom_id res chain seq x y z
N MET A 1 -8.93 2.24 -0.66
CA MET A 1 -7.53 1.77 -0.75
C MET A 1 -7.41 0.34 -0.24
N LEU A 2 -7.92 0.02 0.96
CA LEU A 2 -7.96 -1.35 1.52
C LEU A 2 -8.48 -2.40 0.52
N GLU A 3 -9.74 -2.30 0.07
CA GLU A 3 -10.33 -3.26 -0.88
C GLU A 3 -9.54 -3.39 -2.19
N LEU A 4 -8.97 -2.28 -2.70
CA LEU A 4 -8.18 -2.30 -3.93
C LEU A 4 -6.85 -3.04 -3.72
N THR A 5 -6.22 -2.89 -2.56
CA THR A 5 -5.02 -3.63 -2.19
C THR A 5 -5.32 -5.13 -2.02
N GLU A 6 -6.41 -5.48 -1.34
CA GLU A 6 -6.85 -6.88 -1.18
C GLU A 6 -7.16 -7.53 -2.54
N GLN A 7 -7.85 -6.79 -3.42
CA GLN A 7 -8.13 -7.25 -4.77
C GLN A 7 -6.82 -7.45 -5.57
N ALA A 8 -5.88 -6.52 -5.48
CA ALA A 8 -4.58 -6.64 -6.14
C ALA A 8 -3.80 -7.88 -5.63
N LEU A 9 -3.77 -8.11 -4.32
CA LEU A 9 -3.14 -9.29 -3.73
C LEU A 9 -3.80 -10.59 -4.19
N SER A 10 -5.13 -10.63 -4.21
CA SER A 10 -5.90 -11.79 -4.70
C SER A 10 -5.58 -12.10 -6.16
N VAL A 11 -5.53 -11.09 -7.03
CA VAL A 11 -5.17 -11.25 -8.46
C VAL A 11 -3.72 -11.72 -8.62
N LEU A 12 -2.82 -11.26 -7.76
CA LEU A 12 -1.42 -11.68 -7.75
C LEU A 12 -1.20 -13.06 -7.09
N GLY A 13 -2.25 -13.68 -6.53
CA GLY A 13 -2.13 -14.94 -5.78
C GLY A 13 -1.30 -14.81 -4.50
N MET A 14 -1.22 -13.60 -3.94
CA MET A 14 -0.47 -13.30 -2.73
C MET A 14 -1.39 -13.33 -1.51
N ASN A 15 -0.89 -13.88 -0.41
CA ASN A 15 -1.61 -13.97 0.86
C ASN A 15 -0.88 -13.14 1.92
N GLU A 16 -0.76 -11.85 1.64
CA GLU A 16 -0.12 -10.87 2.54
C GLU A 16 -1.18 -10.24 3.43
N GLU A 17 -0.83 -9.96 4.69
CA GLU A 17 -1.73 -9.28 5.62
C GLU A 17 -1.83 -7.79 5.28
N VAL A 18 -3.05 -7.27 5.18
CA VAL A 18 -3.30 -5.85 4.93
C VAL A 18 -3.82 -5.20 6.22
N GLU A 19 -2.97 -4.43 6.89
CA GLU A 19 -3.36 -3.66 8.07
C GLU A 19 -4.04 -2.35 7.64
N TYR A 20 -5.26 -2.10 8.11
CA TYR A 20 -5.92 -0.81 7.94
C TYR A 20 -5.55 0.13 9.08
N VAL A 21 -4.65 1.09 8.78
CA VAL A 21 -4.17 2.07 9.75
C VAL A 21 -4.90 3.40 9.59
N THR A 22 -5.56 3.86 10.65
CA THR A 22 -6.16 5.20 10.76
C THR A 22 -5.41 6.12 11.72
N ASP A 23 -4.35 5.62 12.37
CA ASP A 23 -3.56 6.40 13.30
C ASP A 23 -2.71 7.43 12.54
N VAL A 24 -3.04 8.70 12.74
CA VAL A 24 -2.33 9.84 12.13
C VAL A 24 -0.86 9.86 12.55
N SER A 25 -0.55 9.40 13.77
CA SER A 25 0.83 9.35 14.29
C SER A 25 1.69 8.43 13.44
N LYS A 26 1.21 7.21 13.17
CA LYS A 26 1.88 6.25 12.28
C LYS A 26 2.10 6.82 10.88
N ILE A 27 1.13 7.58 10.35
CA ILE A 27 1.24 8.21 9.02
C ILE A 27 2.34 9.28 8.98
N VAL A 28 2.39 10.12 10.02
CA VAL A 28 3.42 11.18 10.14
C VAL A 28 4.80 10.59 10.38
N GLU A 29 4.92 9.51 11.17
CA GLU A 29 6.18 8.78 11.38
C GLU A 29 6.75 8.18 10.09
N MET A 30 5.88 7.79 9.15
CA MET A 30 6.29 7.37 7.80
C MET A 30 6.77 8.54 6.92
N GLY A 31 6.75 9.78 7.41
CA GLY A 31 7.14 10.97 6.66
C GLY A 31 6.10 11.40 5.62
N VAL A 32 4.86 10.93 5.75
CA VAL A 32 3.79 11.21 4.80
C VAL A 32 2.85 12.28 5.35
N MET A 33 2.55 13.29 4.53
CA MET A 33 1.69 14.42 4.93
C MET A 33 0.24 14.29 4.46
N GLN A 34 -0.05 13.33 3.58
CA GLN A 34 -1.35 13.20 2.92
C GLN A 34 -1.85 11.76 2.92
N SER A 35 -3.12 11.57 3.23
CA SER A 35 -3.84 10.31 3.09
C SER A 35 -4.72 10.34 1.83
N PRO A 36 -5.00 9.20 1.18
CA PRO A 36 -4.65 7.83 1.59
C PRO A 36 -3.20 7.47 1.27
N VAL A 37 -2.64 6.53 2.04
CA VAL A 37 -1.25 6.04 1.93
C VAL A 37 -1.27 4.53 1.76
N LEU A 38 -0.47 4.04 0.80
CA LEU A 38 -0.13 2.62 0.72
C LEU A 38 1.32 2.46 1.16
N ALA A 39 1.54 1.61 2.15
CA ALA A 39 2.86 1.23 2.62
C ALA A 39 3.04 -0.29 2.49
N ILE A 40 4.23 -0.71 2.07
CA ILE A 40 4.60 -2.12 1.92
C ILE A 40 5.84 -2.35 2.77
N GLY A 41 5.77 -3.28 3.72
CA GLY A 41 6.85 -3.53 4.67
C GLY A 41 7.22 -2.30 5.51
N GLY A 42 6.24 -1.45 5.86
CA GLY A 42 6.45 -0.21 6.61
C GLY A 42 7.02 0.96 5.80
N LYS A 43 7.29 0.76 4.50
CA LYS A 43 7.79 1.81 3.60
C LYS A 43 6.62 2.39 2.78
N PRO A 44 6.36 3.71 2.82
CA PRO A 44 5.33 4.31 1.98
C PRO A 44 5.74 4.26 0.50
N VAL A 45 4.90 3.66 -0.33
CA VAL A 45 5.09 3.54 -1.79
C VAL A 45 4.21 4.51 -2.57
N MET A 46 3.18 5.05 -1.93
CA MET A 46 2.23 5.99 -2.52
C MET A 46 1.51 6.80 -1.44
N ALA A 47 1.23 8.06 -1.75
CA ALA A 47 0.48 8.96 -0.88
C ALA A 47 -0.41 9.94 -1.67
N GLY A 48 -1.56 10.30 -1.12
CA GLY A 48 -2.40 11.42 -1.58
C GLY A 48 -3.31 11.14 -2.78
N ILE A 49 -3.20 9.98 -3.43
CA ILE A 49 -4.09 9.58 -4.54
C ILE A 49 -4.52 8.12 -4.38
N VAL A 50 -5.76 7.82 -4.78
CA VAL A 50 -6.24 6.44 -4.95
C VAL A 50 -5.97 6.02 -6.39
N PRO A 51 -5.06 5.08 -6.62
CA PRO A 51 -4.73 4.61 -7.96
C PRO A 51 -5.70 3.51 -8.42
N GLU A 52 -5.59 3.14 -9.69
CA GLU A 52 -6.24 1.93 -10.20
C GLU A 52 -5.57 0.66 -9.65
N VAL A 53 -6.33 -0.44 -9.57
CA VAL A 53 -5.84 -1.73 -9.06
C VAL A 53 -4.60 -2.23 -9.80
N GLU A 54 -4.48 -1.91 -11.10
CA GLU A 54 -3.31 -2.23 -11.92
C GLU A 54 -2.02 -1.61 -11.36
N LYS A 55 -2.09 -0.34 -10.98
CA LYS A 55 -0.94 0.37 -10.43
C LYS A 55 -0.55 -0.16 -9.06
N ILE A 56 -1.52 -0.59 -8.26
CA ILE A 56 -1.26 -1.22 -6.95
C ILE A 56 -0.49 -2.53 -7.14
N LYS A 57 -0.91 -3.37 -8.08
CA LYS A 57 -0.19 -4.61 -8.42
C LYS A 57 1.27 -4.33 -8.80
N GLU A 58 1.51 -3.36 -9.68
CA GLU A 58 2.87 -2.96 -10.09
C GLU A 58 3.73 -2.53 -8.89
N LEU A 59 3.18 -1.73 -7.97
CA LEU A 59 3.91 -1.27 -6.79
C LEU A 59 4.25 -2.43 -5.84
N ILE A 60 3.31 -3.36 -5.64
CA ILE A 60 3.53 -4.57 -4.82
C ILE A 60 4.64 -5.42 -5.42
N GLN A 61 4.60 -5.69 -6.72
CA GLN A 61 5.63 -6.48 -7.39
C GLN A 61 7.00 -5.78 -7.34
N LYS A 62 7.04 -4.47 -7.61
CA LYS A 62 8.28 -3.69 -7.61
C LYS A 62 8.99 -3.69 -6.25
N GLU A 63 8.24 -3.54 -5.15
CA GLU A 63 8.87 -3.62 -3.82
C GLU A 63 9.29 -5.04 -3.45
N LYS A 64 8.55 -6.08 -3.87
CA LYS A 64 8.97 -7.49 -3.70
C LYS A 64 10.28 -7.82 -4.43
N GLU A 65 10.49 -7.27 -5.62
CA GLU A 65 11.74 -7.43 -6.39
C GLU A 65 12.92 -6.65 -5.79
N SER A 66 12.64 -5.65 -4.95
CA SER A 66 13.64 -4.81 -4.29
C SER A 66 14.09 -5.36 -2.93
N GLN A 67 13.57 -6.51 -2.49
CA GLN A 67 13.93 -7.24 -1.27
C GLN A 67 14.59 -8.58 -1.61
#